data_AF-B3SDG9-F1
#
_entry.id   AF-B3SDG9-F1
#
_cell.length_a   1.000
_cell.length_b   1.000
_cell.length_c   1.000
_cell.angle_alpha   90.00
_cell.angle_beta   90.00
_cell.angle_gamma   90.00
#
_symmetry.space_group_name_H-M   'P 1'
#
loop_
_entity.id
_entity.type
_entity.pdbx_description
1 polymer ?
#
loop_
_entity_poly.entity_id
_entity_poly.type
_entity_poly.pdbx_seq_one_letter_code
_entity_poly.pdbx_strand_id
1 'polypeptide(L)'
;MSEGAITIRTRKFMTNRLLNRKQMVVDVLHPGKATVKKTVVKERLAQMYKCAADHIICFGFKTIFGGGKSTGFAVIYDNLDYLKKFEPKHRLVRLGFLERKRASRKQRKERKNRQKKVRGTAKAKVGAGKKK
;
A
#
# COMPACT_ATOMS: atom_id res chain seq x y z
N MET A 1 20.48 20.59 19.66
CA MET A 1 19.21 19.90 19.35
C MET A 1 19.51 18.43 19.19
N SER A 2 19.48 17.64 20.28
CA SER A 2 19.73 16.21 20.19
C SER A 2 18.73 15.58 19.24
N GLU A 3 19.20 14.88 18.20
CA GLU A 3 18.34 14.07 17.37
C GLU A 3 17.75 12.96 18.26
N GLY A 4 16.57 13.20 18.86
CA GLY A 4 15.88 12.19 19.65
C GLY A 4 15.78 10.90 18.84
N ALA A 5 16.46 9.85 19.32
CA ALA A 5 16.67 8.62 18.57
C ALA A 5 15.32 7.95 18.27
N ILE A 6 14.99 7.83 16.98
CA ILE A 6 13.79 7.08 16.56
C ILE A 6 14.08 5.60 16.82
N THR A 7 13.34 5.00 17.73
CA THR A 7 13.48 3.59 18.08
C THR A 7 12.32 2.81 17.51
N ILE A 8 12.61 1.71 16.82
CA ILE A 8 11.59 0.83 16.26
C ILE A 8 11.59 -0.47 17.04
N ARG A 9 10.42 -0.90 17.47
CA ARG A 9 10.19 -2.19 18.11
C ARG A 9 9.14 -2.96 17.31
N THR A 10 9.36 -4.26 17.17
CA THR A 10 8.45 -5.15 16.45
C THR A 10 7.80 -6.12 17.43
N ARG A 11 6.49 -6.34 17.32
CA ARG A 11 5.73 -7.28 18.16
C ARG A 11 4.76 -8.08 17.31
N LYS A 12 4.26 -9.19 17.86
CA LYS A 12 3.38 -10.13 17.13
C LYS A 12 3.95 -10.52 15.76
N PHE A 13 5.25 -10.81 15.73
CA PHE A 13 5.95 -11.23 14.52
C PHE A 13 5.50 -12.64 14.13
N MET A 14 5.20 -12.83 12.85
CA MET A 14 4.82 -14.11 12.29
C MET A 14 5.41 -14.26 10.89
N THR A 15 6.03 -15.40 10.63
CA THR A 15 6.44 -15.78 9.28
C THR A 15 5.31 -16.55 8.61
N ASN A 16 4.68 -15.95 7.60
CA ASN A 16 3.56 -16.54 6.88
C ASN A 16 4.03 -17.09 5.52
N ARG A 17 4.27 -18.41 5.47
CA ARG A 17 4.73 -19.10 4.25
C ARG A 17 3.66 -19.24 3.18
N LEU A 18 2.37 -19.14 3.52
CA LEU A 18 1.28 -19.17 2.53
C LEU A 18 1.31 -17.96 1.59
N LEU A 19 1.84 -16.84 2.09
CA LEU A 19 1.92 -15.56 1.37
C LEU A 19 3.37 -15.12 1.11
N ASN A 20 4.35 -15.98 1.39
CA ASN A 20 5.80 -15.70 1.25
C ASN A 20 6.21 -14.36 1.86
N ARG A 21 5.77 -14.10 3.09
CA ARG A 21 6.07 -12.86 3.79
C ARG A 21 6.17 -13.03 5.30
N LYS A 22 6.91 -12.14 5.93
CA LYS A 22 6.90 -11.90 7.37
C LYS A 22 5.91 -10.76 7.64
N GLN A 23 5.06 -10.92 8.65
CA GLN A 23 4.07 -9.93 9.04
C GLN A 23 4.22 -9.60 10.52
N MET A 24 4.16 -8.31 10.86
CA MET A 24 4.42 -7.85 12.22
C MET A 24 3.70 -6.53 12.51
N VAL A 25 3.53 -6.25 13.80
CA VAL A 25 3.14 -4.93 14.30
C VAL A 25 4.42 -4.15 14.62
N VAL A 26 4.46 -2.90 14.19
CA VAL A 26 5.60 -2.00 14.37
C VAL A 26 5.20 -0.87 15.31
N ASP A 27 5.89 -0.79 16.43
CA ASP A 27 5.81 0.32 17.37
C ASP A 27 7.01 1.24 17.12
N VAL A 28 6.74 2.52 16.85
CA VAL A 28 7.76 3.55 16.61
C VAL A 28 7.74 4.53 17.77
N LEU A 29 8.86 4.63 18.48
CA LEU A 29 9.08 5.61 19.53
C LEU A 29 9.81 6.82 18.94
N HIS A 30 9.22 7.99 19.08
CA HIS A 30 9.69 9.25 18.52
C HIS A 30 9.43 10.42 19.49
N PRO A 31 10.06 10.42 20.69
CA PRO A 31 9.83 11.45 21.70
C PRO A 31 10.22 12.83 21.17
N GLY A 32 9.37 13.83 21.41
CA GLY A 32 9.60 15.21 20.97
C GLY A 32 9.56 15.41 19.43
N LYS A 33 9.22 14.38 18.66
CA LYS A 33 9.13 14.45 17.19
C LYS A 33 7.71 14.14 16.71
N ALA A 34 7.35 14.76 15.59
CA ALA A 34 6.14 14.43 14.85
C ALA A 34 6.17 12.97 14.34
N THR A 35 5.03 12.51 13.81
CA THR A 35 4.90 11.18 13.23
C THR A 35 5.96 10.91 12.17
N VAL A 36 6.71 9.84 12.35
CA VAL A 36 7.84 9.47 11.48
C VAL A 36 7.35 9.10 10.07
N LYS A 37 8.07 9.54 9.04
CA LYS A 37 7.81 9.18 7.64
C LYS A 37 7.99 7.66 7.45
N LYS A 38 7.13 7.06 6.63
CA LYS A 38 7.17 5.61 6.34
C LYS A 38 8.47 5.16 5.65
N THR A 39 9.12 6.05 4.89
CA THR A 39 10.41 5.78 4.24
C THR A 39 11.50 5.49 5.27
N VAL A 40 11.59 6.30 6.32
CA VAL A 40 12.56 6.12 7.42
C VAL A 40 12.28 4.82 8.18
N VAL A 41 11.01 4.51 8.44
CA VAL A 41 10.62 3.24 9.09
C VAL A 41 10.98 2.04 8.22
N LYS A 42 10.75 2.14 6.90
CA LYS A 42 11.08 1.12 5.89
C LYS A 42 12.60 0.86 5.86
N GLU A 43 13.42 1.89 5.84
CA GLU A 43 14.89 1.79 5.85
C GLU A 43 15.44 1.16 7.14
N ARG A 44 14.92 1.54 8.29
CA ARG A 44 15.34 0.96 9.57
C ARG A 44 14.93 -0.51 9.71
N LEU A 45 13.74 -0.89 9.21
CA LEU A 45 13.33 -2.30 9.14
C LEU A 45 14.20 -3.09 8.15
N ALA A 46 14.59 -2.48 7.03
CA ALA A 46 15.50 -3.08 6.05
C ALA A 46 16.86 -3.42 6.69
N GLN A 47 17.42 -2.49 7.46
CA GLN A 47 18.64 -2.72 8.24
C GLN A 47 18.47 -3.81 9.29
N MET A 48 17.40 -3.74 10.09
CA MET A 48 17.12 -4.67 11.20
C MET A 48 16.95 -6.12 10.72
N TYR A 49 16.27 -6.33 9.58
CA TYR A 49 15.99 -7.66 9.04
C TYR A 49 16.88 -8.06 7.86
N LYS A 50 17.91 -7.26 7.54
CA LYS A 50 18.87 -7.50 6.45
C LYS A 50 18.18 -7.82 5.12
N CYS A 51 17.23 -6.98 4.73
CA CYS A 51 16.46 -7.14 3.50
C CYS A 51 16.41 -5.84 2.70
N ALA A 52 16.18 -5.93 1.39
CA ALA A 52 16.02 -4.74 0.56
C ALA A 52 14.77 -3.96 0.99
N ALA A 53 14.89 -2.63 1.07
CA ALA A 53 13.78 -1.79 1.48
C ALA A 53 12.55 -2.05 0.61
N ASP A 54 12.69 -2.25 -0.70
CA ASP A 54 11.57 -2.41 -1.64
C ASP A 54 10.68 -3.62 -1.42
N HIS A 55 11.14 -4.61 -0.66
CA HIS A 55 10.33 -5.76 -0.27
C HIS A 55 9.44 -5.47 0.95
N ILE A 56 9.59 -4.30 1.58
CA ILE A 56 8.92 -3.91 2.82
C ILE A 56 7.80 -2.92 2.54
N ILE A 57 6.62 -3.22 3.09
CA ILE A 57 5.47 -2.32 3.05
C ILE A 57 5.02 -2.00 4.47
N CYS A 58 5.08 -0.72 4.80
CA CYS A 58 4.66 -0.16 6.08
C CYS A 58 3.31 0.57 5.92
N PHE A 59 2.29 0.22 6.71
CA PHE A 59 0.94 0.79 6.59
C PHE A 59 0.22 0.91 7.94
N GLY A 60 -0.89 1.67 7.95
CA GLY A 60 -1.78 1.75 9.10
C GLY A 60 -1.18 2.41 10.35
N PHE A 61 -0.23 3.33 10.19
CA PHE A 61 0.34 4.06 11.33
C PHE A 61 -0.68 4.99 11.97
N LYS A 62 -0.86 4.84 13.28
CA LYS A 62 -1.65 5.71 14.13
C LYS A 62 -0.83 6.10 15.36
N THR A 63 -0.68 7.40 15.57
CA THR A 63 -0.02 7.99 16.73
C THR A 63 -0.99 7.97 17.92
N ILE A 64 -0.50 7.65 19.10
CA ILE A 64 -1.29 7.69 20.33
C ILE A 64 -1.49 9.15 20.76
N PHE A 65 -2.59 9.44 21.47
CA PHE A 65 -2.81 10.75 22.09
C PHE A 65 -1.66 11.09 23.04
N GLY A 66 -1.23 12.36 23.04
CA GLY A 66 -0.01 12.79 23.73
C GLY A 66 1.29 12.58 22.93
N GLY A 67 1.25 11.89 21.78
CA GLY A 67 2.40 11.75 20.89
C GLY A 67 3.46 10.75 21.38
N GLY A 68 4.69 10.87 20.87
CA GLY A 68 5.85 10.07 21.30
C GLY A 68 5.85 8.59 20.89
N LYS A 69 4.68 7.99 20.62
CA LYS A 69 4.54 6.61 20.16
C LYS A 69 3.52 6.49 19.02
N SER A 70 3.93 5.83 17.96
CA SER A 70 3.05 5.42 16.85
C SER A 70 3.03 3.91 16.72
N THR A 71 1.87 3.37 16.38
CA THR A 71 1.70 1.93 16.10
C THR A 71 1.23 1.74 14.68
N GLY A 72 1.80 0.76 13.97
CA GLY A 72 1.44 0.44 12.60
C GLY A 72 1.75 -1.01 12.28
N PHE A 73 1.66 -1.37 11.01
CA PHE A 73 1.91 -2.71 10.51
C PHE A 73 3.02 -2.67 9.47
N ALA A 74 3.82 -3.72 9.44
CA ALA A 74 4.76 -3.97 8.36
C ALA A 74 4.64 -5.40 7.86
N VAL A 75 4.75 -5.54 6.55
CA VAL A 75 4.96 -6.82 5.87
C VAL A 75 6.26 -6.76 5.09
N ILE A 76 7.07 -7.81 5.21
CA ILE A 76 8.33 -7.97 4.50
C ILE A 76 8.16 -9.21 3.62
N TYR A 77 8.13 -9.01 2.31
CA TYR A 77 8.07 -10.10 1.36
C TYR A 77 9.46 -10.71 1.14
N ASP A 78 9.49 -12.00 0.79
CA ASP A 78 10.76 -12.65 0.45
C ASP A 78 11.29 -12.15 -0.91
N ASN A 79 10.39 -11.85 -1.87
CA ASN A 79 10.73 -11.33 -3.20
C ASN A 79 9.71 -10.31 -3.72
N LEU A 80 10.13 -9.47 -4.68
CA LEU A 80 9.31 -8.41 -5.29
C LEU A 80 8.11 -8.96 -6.08
N ASP A 81 8.24 -10.15 -6.67
CA ASP A 81 7.17 -10.78 -7.45
C ASP A 81 5.99 -11.18 -6.55
N TYR A 82 6.29 -11.73 -5.37
CA TYR A 82 5.26 -12.06 -4.38
C TYR A 82 4.59 -10.80 -3.82
N LEU A 83 5.36 -9.71 -3.63
CA LEU A 83 4.81 -8.42 -3.24
C LEU A 83 3.77 -7.93 -4.27
N LYS A 84 4.11 -7.94 -5.56
CA LYS A 84 3.18 -7.51 -6.63
C LYS A 84 1.96 -8.42 -6.75
N LYS A 85 2.10 -9.71 -6.44
CA LYS A 85 1.03 -10.71 -6.51
C LYS A 85 0.02 -10.60 -5.37
N PHE A 86 0.50 -10.51 -4.13
CA PHE A 86 -0.33 -10.63 -2.92
C PHE A 86 -0.76 -9.29 -2.34
N GLU A 87 -0.04 -8.21 -2.62
CA GLU A 87 -0.36 -6.93 -2.00
C GLU A 87 -1.63 -6.31 -2.61
N PRO A 88 -2.52 -5.72 -1.78
CA PRO A 88 -3.67 -4.99 -2.30
C PRO A 88 -3.27 -3.91 -3.31
N LYS A 89 -3.96 -3.87 -4.46
CA LYS A 89 -3.68 -2.93 -5.58
C LYS A 89 -3.55 -1.47 -5.15
N HIS A 90 -4.33 -1.01 -4.16
CA HIS A 90 -4.26 0.37 -3.67
C HIS A 90 -2.91 0.73 -3.02
N ARG A 91 -2.19 -0.24 -2.47
CA ARG A 91 -0.85 -0.05 -1.90
C ARG A 91 0.22 -0.08 -2.99
N LEU A 92 0.08 -0.97 -3.98
CA LEU A 92 0.93 -0.98 -5.17
C LEU A 92 0.88 0.37 -5.91
N VAL A 93 -0.31 0.96 -6.05
CA VAL A 93 -0.47 2.30 -6.65
C VAL A 93 0.24 3.37 -5.84
N ARG A 94 0.21 3.31 -4.50
CA ARG A 94 0.93 4.26 -3.63
C ARG A 94 2.45 4.12 -3.71
N LEU A 95 2.95 2.93 -4.05
CA LEU A 95 4.37 2.64 -4.25
C LEU A 95 4.84 2.93 -5.68
N GLY A 96 3.93 3.19 -6.62
CA GLY A 96 4.25 3.43 -8.02
C GLY A 96 4.37 2.17 -8.88
N PHE A 97 4.15 0.96 -8.34
CA PHE A 97 4.23 -0.29 -9.11
C PHE A 97 3.05 -0.54 -10.05
N LEU A 98 1.94 0.16 -9.84
CA LEU A 98 0.73 0.00 -10.65
C LEU A 98 0.06 1.35 -10.89
N GLU A 99 -0.31 1.63 -12.12
CA GLU A 99 -1.13 2.81 -12.44
C GLU A 99 -2.63 2.49 -12.36
N ARG A 100 -3.41 3.34 -11.69
CA ARG A 100 -4.86 3.18 -11.60
C ARG A 100 -5.56 3.96 -12.72
N LYS A 101 -6.21 3.25 -13.66
CA LYS A 101 -7.08 3.86 -14.67
C LYS A 101 -8.28 4.58 -14.03
N ARG A 102 -8.42 5.89 -14.28
CA ARG A 102 -9.35 6.82 -13.61
C ARG A 102 -10.69 7.01 -14.36
N ALA A 103 -11.34 5.95 -14.82
CA ALA A 103 -12.69 6.09 -15.36
C ALA A 103 -13.73 6.20 -14.23
N SER A 104 -14.57 7.24 -14.26
CA SER A 104 -15.63 7.42 -13.26
C SER A 104 -16.60 6.24 -13.26
N ARG A 105 -17.09 5.85 -12.07
CA ARG A 105 -18.08 4.77 -11.93
C ARG A 105 -19.36 5.08 -12.72
N LYS A 106 -19.77 6.35 -12.79
CA LYS A 106 -20.93 6.81 -13.55
C LYS A 106 -20.75 6.54 -15.05
N GLN A 107 -19.67 7.04 -15.63
CA GLN A 107 -19.34 6.85 -17.06
C GLN A 107 -19.26 5.37 -17.45
N ARG A 108 -18.67 4.51 -16.59
CA ARG A 108 -18.60 3.06 -16.81
C ARG A 108 -19.99 2.42 -16.82
N LYS A 109 -20.85 2.79 -15.86
CA LYS A 109 -22.22 2.26 -15.77
C LYS A 109 -23.09 2.71 -16.93
N GLU A 110 -23.01 3.99 -17.32
CA GLU A 110 -23.74 4.52 -18.48
C GLU A 110 -23.28 3.86 -19.78
N ARG A 111 -21.97 3.69 -19.99
CA ARG A 111 -21.43 2.95 -21.15
C ARG A 111 -21.95 1.52 -21.19
N LYS A 112 -21.94 0.81 -20.05
CA LYS A 112 -22.49 -0.55 -19.94
C LYS A 112 -23.97 -0.58 -20.34
N ASN A 113 -24.78 0.37 -19.84
CA ASN A 113 -26.21 0.42 -20.15
C ASN A 113 -26.47 0.76 -21.63
N ARG A 114 -25.66 1.63 -22.26
CA ARG A 114 -25.72 1.87 -23.71
C ARG A 114 -25.35 0.62 -24.52
N GLN A 115 -24.31 -0.12 -24.11
CA GLN A 115 -23.89 -1.36 -24.78
C GLN A 115 -24.95 -2.47 -24.70
N LYS A 116 -25.78 -2.50 -23.66
CA LYS A 116 -26.88 -3.46 -23.56
C LYS A 116 -27.99 -3.23 -24.59
N LYS A 117 -28.12 -2.03 -25.16
CA LYS A 117 -29.16 -1.68 -26.15
C LYS A 117 -28.85 -2.13 -27.58
N VAL A 118 -27.61 -2.57 -27.87
CA VAL A 118 -27.17 -2.97 -29.22
C VAL A 118 -26.65 -4.41 -29.22
N ARG A 119 -26.67 -5.07 -30.39
CA ARG A 119 -26.29 -6.49 -30.56
C ARG A 119 -25.05 -6.65 -31.44
N GLY A 120 -24.34 -7.77 -31.28
CA GLY A 120 -23.20 -8.14 -32.14
C GLY A 120 -22.07 -7.11 -32.13
N THR A 121 -21.46 -6.92 -33.30
CA THR A 121 -20.33 -6.03 -33.54
C THR A 121 -20.64 -4.55 -33.22
N ALA A 122 -21.92 -4.16 -33.15
CA ALA A 122 -22.32 -2.81 -32.79
C ALA A 122 -21.95 -2.42 -31.34
N LYS A 123 -21.76 -3.39 -30.43
CA LYS A 123 -21.33 -3.12 -29.03
C LYS A 123 -19.94 -2.49 -28.92
N ALA A 124 -19.04 -2.85 -29.84
CA ALA A 124 -17.68 -2.31 -29.88
C ALA A 124 -17.67 -0.83 -30.29
N LYS A 125 -18.63 -0.40 -31.12
CA LYS A 125 -18.80 0.97 -31.58
C LYS A 125 -19.43 1.91 -30.53
N VAL A 126 -19.89 1.37 -29.39
CA VAL A 126 -20.47 2.19 -28.30
C VAL A 126 -19.35 2.87 -27.48
N GLY A 127 -19.00 4.07 -27.93
CA GLY A 127 -18.06 4.97 -27.26
C GLY A 127 -18.64 5.73 -26.06
N ALA A 128 -17.80 6.59 -25.46
CA ALA A 128 -18.23 7.59 -24.49
C ALA A 128 -18.91 8.75 -25.22
N GLY A 129 -20.12 8.52 -25.75
CA GLY A 129 -20.98 9.57 -26.31
C GLY A 129 -20.31 10.47 -27.35
N LYS A 130 -20.05 9.96 -28.57
CA LYS A 130 -20.26 10.83 -29.73
C LYS A 130 -21.74 10.74 -30.06
N LYS A 131 -22.53 11.70 -29.56
CA LYS A 131 -23.75 12.07 -30.26
C LYS A 131 -23.30 12.59 -31.64
N LYS A 132 -23.93 12.13 -32.71
CA LYS A 132 -23.98 12.94 -33.92
C LYS A 132 -24.59 14.29 -33.56
#